data_AF-A0A2G9YJX8-F1
#
_entry.id   AF-A0A2G9YJX8-F1
#
_cell.length_a   1.000
_cell.length_b   1.000
_cell.length_c   1.000
_cell.angle_alpha   90.00
_cell.angle_beta   90.00
_cell.angle_gamma   90.00
#
_symmetry.space_group_name_H-M   'P 1'
#
loop_
_entity.id
_entity.type
_entity.pdbx_description
1 polymer ?
#
loop_
_entity_poly.entity_id
_entity_poly.type
_entity_poly.pdbx_seq_one_letter_code
_entity_poly.pdbx_strand_id
1 'polypeptide(L)' 'EDVLEGAIAGELLPENLKGTGYGALATVNGIGDFISSIVVGFLWVAVSPVAGFLYAGILSLIGALVIWKLE' A
#
# COMPACT_ATOMS: atom_id res chain seq x y z
N GLU A 1 -7.56 5.02 -0.21
CA GLU A 1 -6.68 4.13 -0.97
C GLU A 1 -7.53 3.31 -1.95
N ASP A 2 -8.21 2.27 -1.48
CA ASP A 2 -8.99 1.34 -2.31
C ASP A 2 -9.91 1.98 -3.38
N VAL A 3 -10.66 3.02 -3.03
CA VAL A 3 -11.56 3.70 -3.98
C VAL A 3 -10.79 4.41 -5.10
N LEU A 4 -9.68 5.08 -4.77
CA LEU A 4 -8.87 5.81 -5.74
C LEU A 4 -8.07 4.84 -6.62
N GLU A 5 -7.41 3.85 -6.00
CA GLU A 5 -6.63 2.84 -6.73
C GLU A 5 -7.51 2.00 -7.65
N GLY A 6 -8.69 1.59 -7.16
CA GLY A 6 -9.67 0.87 -7.96
C GLY A 6 -10.19 1.67 -9.14
N ALA A 7 -10.46 2.97 -8.96
CA ALA A 7 -10.88 3.85 -10.06
C ALA A 7 -9.78 3.97 -11.13
N ILE A 8 -8.55 4.28 -10.72
CA ILE A 8 -7.40 4.43 -11.64
C ILE A 8 -7.11 3.09 -12.35
N ALA A 9 -7.08 1.98 -11.63
CA ALA A 9 -6.89 0.66 -12.23
C ALA A 9 -8.01 0.34 -13.24
N GLY A 10 -9.26 0.69 -12.94
CA GLY A 10 -10.40 0.49 -13.82
C GLY A 10 -10.35 1.27 -15.13
N GLU A 11 -9.74 2.46 -15.10
CA GLU A 11 -9.48 3.30 -16.29
C GLU A 11 -8.31 2.79 -17.12
N LEU A 12 -7.23 2.31 -16.47
CA LEU A 12 -6.00 1.86 -17.15
C LEU A 12 -6.11 0.44 -17.73
N LEU A 13 -6.91 -0.44 -17.12
CA LEU A 13 -6.97 -1.85 -17.48
C LEU A 13 -7.90 -2.11 -18.70
N PRO A 14 -7.43 -2.89 -19.70
CA PRO A 14 -8.29 -3.41 -20.77
C PRO A 14 -9.45 -4.23 -20.20
N GLU A 15 -10.62 -4.15 -20.83
CA GLU A 15 -11.86 -4.77 -20.33
C GLU A 15 -11.74 -6.28 -20.07
N ASN A 16 -11.02 -7.00 -20.94
CA ASN A 16 -10.76 -8.43 -20.80
C ASN A 16 -9.79 -8.81 -19.67
N LEU A 17 -9.05 -7.84 -19.10
CA LEU A 17 -8.06 -8.05 -18.03
C LEU A 17 -8.46 -7.42 -16.69
N LYS A 18 -9.60 -6.71 -16.61
CA LYS A 18 -10.03 -6.01 -15.38
C LYS A 18 -10.10 -6.94 -14.17
N GLY A 19 -10.66 -8.15 -14.33
CA GLY A 19 -10.73 -9.13 -13.24
C GLY A 19 -9.35 -9.54 -12.70
N THR A 20 -8.40 -9.83 -13.58
CA THR A 20 -7.02 -10.17 -13.20
C THR A 20 -6.29 -8.97 -12.61
N GLY A 21 -6.45 -7.78 -13.18
CA GLY A 21 -5.81 -6.56 -12.69
C GLY A 21 -6.31 -6.14 -11.30
N TYR A 22 -7.62 -6.20 -11.04
CA TYR A 22 -8.16 -5.98 -9.70
C TYR A 22 -7.71 -7.06 -8.70
N GLY A 23 -7.66 -8.33 -9.13
CA GLY A 23 -7.13 -9.41 -8.30
C GLY A 23 -5.66 -9.20 -7.91
N ALA A 24 -4.84 -8.74 -8.85
CA ALA A 24 -3.45 -8.40 -8.60
C ALA A 24 -3.32 -7.20 -7.63
N LEU A 25 -4.10 -6.13 -7.85
CA LEU A 25 -4.15 -4.98 -6.96
C LEU A 25 -4.52 -5.40 -5.52
N ALA A 26 -5.60 -6.17 -5.36
CA ALA A 26 -6.03 -6.68 -4.07
C ALA A 26 -4.99 -7.58 -3.40
N THR A 27 -4.25 -8.38 -4.18
CA THR A 27 -3.17 -9.23 -3.65
C THR A 27 -2.01 -8.40 -3.12
N VAL A 28 -1.60 -7.34 -3.84
CA VAL A 28 -0.53 -6.45 -3.40
C VAL A 28 -0.95 -5.70 -2.14
N ASN A 29 -2.15 -5.15 -2.09
CA ASN A 29 -2.66 -4.47 -0.88
C ASN A 29 -2.73 -5.44 0.31
N GLY A 30 -3.28 -6.64 0.11
CA GLY A 30 -3.34 -7.64 1.17
C GLY A 30 -1.97 -8.07 1.72
N ILE A 31 -0.97 -8.23 0.86
CA ILE A 31 0.41 -8.52 1.29
C ILE A 31 1.00 -7.33 2.07
N GLY A 32 0.78 -6.11 1.57
CA GLY A 32 1.22 -4.88 2.21
C GLY A 32 0.64 -4.73 3.62
N ASP A 33 -0.67 -4.89 3.75
CA ASP A 33 -1.39 -4.81 5.02
C ASP A 33 -0.91 -5.86 6.01
N PHE A 34 -0.71 -7.09 5.54
CA PHE A 34 -0.23 -8.18 6.39
C PHE A 34 1.18 -7.92 6.93
N ILE A 35 2.12 -7.57 6.06
CA ILE A 35 3.50 -7.27 6.46
C ILE A 35 3.54 -6.02 7.35
N SER A 36 2.82 -4.96 6.97
CA SER A 36 2.73 -3.72 7.74
C SER A 36 2.19 -3.98 9.14
N SER A 37 1.12 -4.76 9.27
CA SER A 37 0.54 -5.12 10.57
C SER A 37 1.53 -5.86 11.46
N ILE A 38 2.30 -6.80 10.90
CA ILE A 38 3.35 -7.51 11.66
C ILE A 38 4.42 -6.54 12.13
N VAL A 39 4.97 -5.72 11.24
CA VAL A 39 6.10 -4.84 11.56
C VAL A 39 5.68 -3.71 12.51
N VAL A 40 4.59 -3.02 12.20
CA VAL A 40 4.06 -1.93 13.05
C VAL A 40 3.62 -2.50 14.40
N GLY A 41 2.94 -3.64 14.43
CA GLY A 41 2.55 -4.31 15.67
C GLY A 41 3.77 -4.70 16.53
N PHE A 42 4.82 -5.24 15.90
CA PHE A 42 6.07 -5.54 16.59
C PHE A 42 6.74 -4.28 17.15
N LEU A 43 6.87 -3.22 16.36
CA LEU A 43 7.44 -1.95 16.80
C LEU A 43 6.65 -1.33 17.95
N TRP A 44 5.32 -1.43 17.89
CA TRP A 44 4.42 -0.93 18.92
C TRP A 44 4.65 -1.60 20.27
N VAL A 45 4.75 -2.93 20.27
CA VAL A 45 4.89 -3.74 21.50
C VAL A 45 6.32 -3.74 22.03
N ALA A 46 7.31 -3.90 21.15
CA ALA A 46 8.71 -4.12 21.55
C ALA A 46 9.52 -2.83 21.71
N VAL A 47 9.11 -1.72 21.08
CA VAL A 47 9.87 -0.46 21.08
C VAL A 47 9.03 0.67 21.67
N SER A 48 8.01 1.13 20.95
CA SER A 48 7.01 2.10 21.40
C SER A 48 5.97 2.36 20.31
N PRO A 49 4.78 2.88 20.65
CA PRO A 49 3.80 3.34 19.67
C PRO A 49 4.37 4.37 18.67
N VAL A 50 5.22 5.29 19.15
CA VAL A 50 5.84 6.34 18.33
C VAL A 50 6.72 5.75 17.23
N ALA A 51 7.46 4.68 17.53
CA ALA A 51 8.31 4.00 16.54
C ALA A 51 7.48 3.39 15.40
N GLY A 52 6.32 2.78 15.71
CA GLY A 52 5.40 2.25 14.70
C GLY A 52 4.86 3.35 13.77
N PHE A 53 4.43 4.48 14.33
CA PHE A 53 3.96 5.62 13.54
C PHE A 53 5.05 6.26 12.68
N LEU A 54 6.26 6.43 13.21
CA LEU A 54 7.39 6.98 12.44
C LEU A 54 7.77 6.06 11.28
N TYR A 55 7.80 4.76 11.51
CA TYR A 55 8.05 3.77 10.46
C TYR A 55 7.02 3.88 9.33
N ALA A 56 5.72 3.87 9.68
CA ALA A 56 4.65 4.03 8.69
C ALA A 56 4.76 5.36 7.94
N GLY A 57 4.99 6.48 8.66
CA GLY A 57 5.13 7.81 8.07
C GLY A 57 6.31 7.92 7.09
N ILE A 58 7.47 7.35 7.42
CA ILE A 58 8.63 7.33 6.52
C ILE A 58 8.33 6.53 5.26
N LEU A 59 7.71 5.35 5.38
CA LEU A 59 7.32 4.55 4.22
C LEU A 59 6.31 5.27 3.33
N SER A 60 5.31 5.92 3.90
CA SER A 60 4.35 6.74 3.13
C SER A 60 5.04 7.87 2.38
N LEU A 61 6.01 8.56 3.00
CA LEU A 61 6.80 9.59 2.33
C LEU A 61 7.64 9.02 1.18
N ILE A 62 8.26 7.86 1.38
CA ILE A 62 9.02 7.18 0.31
C ILE A 62 8.09 6.84 -0.85
N GLY A 63 6.91 6.26 -0.58
CA GLY A 63 5.92 5.95 -1.61
C GLY A 63 5.50 7.18 -2.41
N ALA A 64 5.21 8.29 -1.72
CA ALA A 64 4.89 9.56 -2.36
C ALA A 64 6.04 10.08 -3.24
N LEU A 65 7.30 10.00 -2.78
CA LEU A 65 8.47 10.41 -3.57
C LEU A 65 8.70 9.52 -4.79
N VAL A 66 8.43 8.22 -4.69
CA VAL A 66 8.51 7.29 -5.83
C VAL A 66 7.48 7.67 -6.89
N ILE A 67 6.23 7.90 -6.50
CA ILE A 67 5.17 8.34 -7.43
C ILE A 67 5.55 9.68 -8.06
N TRP A 68 5.98 10.65 -7.26
CA TRP A 68 6.38 11.99 -7.75
C TRP A 68 7.53 11.94 -8.76
N LYS A 69 8.45 10.98 -8.65
CA LYS A 69 9.55 10.80 -9.61
C LYS A 69 9.09 10.10 -10.91
N LEU A 70 8.00 9.33 -10.85
CA LEU A 70 7.47 8.59 -12.00
C LEU A 70 6.53 9.44 -12.87
N GLU A 71 5.97 10.52 -12.32
CA GLU A 71 5.34 11.62 -13.07
C GLU A 71 6.38 12.48 -13.84
#